data_AF-A0A7U2QYX0-F1
#
_entry.id   AF-A0A7U2QYX0-F1
#
_cell.length_a   1.000
_cell.length_b   1.000
_cell.length_c   1.000
_cell.angle_alpha   90.00
_cell.angle_beta   90.00
_cell.angle_gamma   90.00
#
_symmetry.space_group_name_H-M   'P 1'
#
loop_
_entity.id
_entity.type
_entity.pdbx_description
1 polymer ?
#
loop_
_entity_poly.entity_id
_entity_poly.type
_entity_poly.pdbx_seq_one_letter_code
_entity_poly.pdbx_strand_id
1 'polypeptide(L)'
;MLHLKLTIPKPINDSVIESLTARLKKIDEDFNLTSIDQRFAEAFYDCPDSSESELDVVRTDIQQLLKDPNPLIRGYTIDHHW
;
A
#
# COMPACT_ATOMS: atom_id res chain seq x y z
N MET A 1 4.07 0.80 14.64
CA MET A 1 3.67 -0.21 13.64
C MET A 1 2.65 0.41 12.70
N LEU A 2 2.90 0.32 11.40
CA LEU A 2 2.10 0.92 10.34
C LEU A 2 1.22 -0.14 9.68
N HIS A 3 -0.08 0.10 9.64
CA HIS A 3 -1.04 -0.67 8.88
C HIS A 3 -1.50 0.14 7.69
N LEU A 4 -1.29 -0.40 6.49
CA LEU A 4 -1.63 0.24 5.23
C LEU A 4 -2.69 -0.60 4.51
N LYS A 5 -3.83 0.04 4.24
CA LYS A 5 -4.85 -0.50 3.35
C LYS A 5 -4.80 0.21 2.02
N LEU A 6 -4.71 -0.53 0.93
CA LEU A 6 -4.77 -0.03 -0.44
C LEU A 6 -6.01 -0.57 -1.15
N THR A 7 -6.85 0.33 -1.67
CA THR A 7 -7.97 -0.06 -2.54
C THR A 7 -7.47 -0.17 -3.98
N ILE A 8 -7.70 -1.29 -4.64
CA ILE A 8 -7.17 -1.61 -5.97
C ILE A 8 -8.32 -1.60 -7.00
N PRO A 9 -8.09 -1.18 -8.26
CA PRO A 9 -9.10 -1.31 -9.31
C PRO A 9 -9.57 -2.77 -9.49
N LYS A 10 -10.86 -2.96 -9.73
CA LYS A 10 -11.40 -4.27 -10.13
C LYS A 10 -11.22 -4.49 -11.64
N PRO A 11 -10.97 -5.73 -12.10
CA PRO A 11 -10.65 -6.91 -11.29
C PRO A 11 -9.26 -6.80 -10.64
N ILE A 12 -9.09 -7.41 -9.47
CA ILE A 12 -7.76 -7.48 -8.84
C ILE A 12 -6.87 -8.31 -9.75
N ASN A 13 -5.72 -7.75 -10.08
CA ASN A 13 -4.70 -8.39 -10.88
C ASN A 13 -3.49 -8.66 -9.98
N ASP A 14 -3.05 -9.91 -9.89
CA ASP A 14 -1.91 -10.31 -9.05
C ASP A 14 -0.65 -9.53 -9.41
N SER A 15 -0.45 -9.17 -10.68
CA SER A 15 0.67 -8.34 -11.11
C SER A 15 0.64 -6.92 -10.51
N VAL A 16 -0.55 -6.38 -10.23
CA VAL A 16 -0.70 -5.10 -9.52
C VAL A 16 -0.30 -5.26 -8.06
N ILE A 17 -0.68 -6.36 -7.41
CA ILE A 17 -0.28 -6.67 -6.02
C ILE A 17 1.24 -6.81 -5.92
N GLU A 18 1.85 -7.56 -6.84
CA GLU A 18 3.31 -7.74 -6.87
C GLU A 18 4.03 -6.40 -7.07
N SER A 19 3.53 -5.57 -7.99
CA SER A 19 4.09 -4.24 -8.25
C SER A 19 3.97 -3.30 -7.06
N LEU A 20 2.83 -3.30 -6.37
CA LEU A 20 2.60 -2.50 -5.16
C LEU A 20 3.50 -2.97 -4.03
N THR A 21 3.58 -4.29 -3.81
CA THR A 21 4.44 -4.89 -2.80
C THR A 21 5.92 -4.56 -3.04
N ALA A 22 6.39 -4.69 -4.29
CA ALA A 22 7.77 -4.36 -4.66
C ALA A 22 8.07 -2.86 -4.51
N ARG A 23 7.09 -1.98 -4.71
CA ARG A 23 7.23 -0.54 -4.47
C ARG A 23 7.33 -0.22 -2.99
N LEU A 24 6.43 -0.75 -2.17
CA LEU A 24 6.45 -0.56 -0.72
C LEU A 24 7.77 -1.06 -0.11
N LYS A 25 8.24 -2.23 -0.55
CA LYS A 25 9.54 -2.80 -0.14
C LYS A 25 10.77 -1.99 -0.54
N LYS A 26 10.66 -1.05 -1.49
CA LYS A 26 11.74 -0.12 -1.82
C LYS A 26 11.78 1.08 -0.88
N ILE A 27 10.65 1.40 -0.25
CA ILE A 27 10.57 2.44 0.77
C ILE A 27 11.14 1.87 2.07
N ASP A 28 10.64 0.70 2.45
CA ASP A 28 11.01 0.00 3.68
C ASP A 28 10.83 -1.51 3.46
N GLU A 29 11.87 -2.29 3.70
CA GLU A 29 11.89 -3.73 3.43
C GLU A 29 10.92 -4.54 4.32
N ASP A 30 10.51 -3.95 5.46
CA ASP A 30 9.65 -4.58 6.45
C ASP A 30 8.15 -4.53 6.07
N PHE A 31 7.80 -3.87 4.95
CA PHE A 31 6.45 -3.94 4.39
C PHE A 31 6.09 -5.37 3.96
N ASN A 32 5.07 -5.94 4.59
CA ASN A 32 4.58 -7.28 4.29
C ASN A 32 3.09 -7.25 3.96
N LEU A 33 2.72 -7.90 2.85
CA LEU A 33 1.31 -8.13 2.50
C LEU A 33 0.72 -9.13 3.49
N THR A 34 -0.32 -8.73 4.20
CA THR A 34 -0.98 -9.58 5.22
C THR A 34 -2.21 -10.28 4.67
N SER A 35 -3.01 -9.58 3.85
CA SER A 35 -4.25 -10.13 3.29
C SER A 35 -4.70 -9.36 2.06
N ILE A 36 -5.57 -10.00 1.26
CA ILE A 36 -6.29 -9.39 0.14
C ILE A 36 -7.77 -9.71 0.30
N ASP A 37 -8.60 -8.67 0.37
CA ASP A 37 -10.05 -8.79 0.27
C ASP A 37 -10.49 -8.62 -1.18
N GLN A 38 -10.83 -9.74 -1.82
CA GLN A 38 -11.30 -9.75 -3.21
C GLN A 38 -12.67 -9.11 -3.41
N ARG A 39 -13.53 -9.14 -2.38
CA ARG A 39 -14.89 -8.62 -2.44
C ARG A 39 -14.87 -7.09 -2.49
N PHE A 40 -14.01 -6.46 -1.69
CA PHE A 40 -13.87 -5.00 -1.63
C PHE A 40 -12.73 -4.46 -2.48
N ALA A 41 -11.89 -5.34 -3.04
CA ALA A 41 -10.67 -4.98 -3.75
C ALA A 41 -9.71 -4.17 -2.88
N GLU A 42 -9.37 -4.75 -1.73
CA GLU A 42 -8.48 -4.14 -0.75
C GLU A 42 -7.27 -5.06 -0.51
N ALA A 43 -6.08 -4.49 -0.49
CA ALA A 43 -4.86 -5.16 -0.06
C ALA A 43 -4.37 -4.52 1.25
N PHE A 44 -4.00 -5.37 2.20
CA PHE A 44 -3.58 -4.97 3.54
C PHE A 44 -2.09 -5.27 3.70
N TYR A 45 -1.36 -4.29 4.19
CA TYR A 45 0.07 -4.34 4.41
C TYR A 45 0.38 -3.90 5.83
N ASP A 46 1.34 -4.57 6.45
CA ASP A 46 1.88 -4.19 7.74
C ASP A 46 3.35 -3.84 7.58
N CYS A 47 3.81 -2.80 8.29
CA CYS A 47 5.22 -2.53 8.51
C CYS A 47 5.48 -2.36 10.03
N PRO A 48 6.16 -3.34 10.67
CA PRO A 48 6.38 -3.35 12.11
C PRO A 48 7.26 -2.20 12.62
N ASP A 49 8.32 -1.83 11.89
CA ASP A 49 9.35 -0.86 12.34
C ASP A 49 9.33 0.45 11.53
N SER A 50 8.14 0.96 11.20
CA SER A 50 8.05 2.25 10.52
C SER A 50 8.27 3.42 11.47
N SER A 51 9.21 4.28 11.10
CA SER A 51 9.42 5.61 11.67
C SER A 51 8.42 6.65 11.10
N GLU A 52 8.29 7.81 11.76
CA GLU A 52 7.49 8.93 11.23
C GLU A 52 7.98 9.43 9.86
N SER A 53 9.28 9.35 9.60
CA SER A 53 9.86 9.74 8.31
C SER A 53 9.40 8.83 7.17
N GLU A 54 9.27 7.52 7.44
CA GLU A 54 8.78 6.56 6.46
C GLU A 54 7.29 6.75 6.17
N LEU A 55 6.48 7.15 7.16
CA LEU A 55 5.07 7.49 6.95
C LEU A 55 4.89 8.61 5.91
N ASP A 56 5.68 9.68 5.97
CA ASP A 56 5.60 10.78 5.00
C ASP A 56 6.05 10.34 3.60
N VAL A 57 7.07 9.48 3.50
CA VAL A 57 7.53 8.91 2.23
C VAL A 57 6.45 8.00 1.63
N VAL A 58 5.87 7.10 2.42
CA VAL A 58 4.78 6.20 2.02
C VAL A 58 3.57 7.00 1.56
N ARG A 59 3.15 8.02 2.33
CA ARG A 59 2.04 8.91 1.94
C ARG A 59 2.33 9.61 0.62
N THR A 60 3.55 10.10 0.43
CA THR A 60 3.96 10.77 -0.81
C THR A 60 3.93 9.82 -2.01
N ASP A 61 4.48 8.60 -1.89
CA ASP A 61 4.47 7.60 -2.97
C ASP A 61 3.05 7.19 -3.34
N ILE A 62 2.20 6.90 -2.36
CA ILE A 62 0.78 6.55 -2.57
C ILE A 62 0.01 7.68 -3.25
N GLN A 63 0.26 8.95 -2.86
CA GLN A 63 -0.36 10.09 -3.53
C GLN A 63 0.07 10.22 -4.99
N GLN A 64 1.28 9.81 -5.36
CA GLN A 64 1.70 9.76 -6.77
C GLN A 64 0.96 8.65 -7.51
N LEU A 65 0.80 7.47 -6.90
CA LEU A 65 0.04 6.36 -7.50
C LEU A 65 -1.42 6.72 -7.81
N LEU A 66 -2.05 7.57 -6.98
CA LEU A 66 -3.41 8.05 -7.21
C LEU A 66 -3.52 9.08 -8.35
N LYS A 67 -2.43 9.78 -8.66
CA LYS A 67 -2.39 10.80 -9.72
C LYS A 67 -2.06 10.22 -11.10
N ASP A 68 -1.66 8.96 -11.16
CA ASP A 68 -1.35 8.28 -12.42
C ASP A 68 -2.62 8.17 -13.29
N PRO A 69 -2.54 8.40 -14.62
CA PRO A 69 -3.68 8.25 -15.52
C PRO A 69 -4.27 6.83 -15.52
N ASN A 70 -3.47 5.81 -15.20
CA ASN A 70 -3.90 4.44 -14.98
C ASN A 70 -3.52 3.99 -13.56
N PRO A 71 -4.25 4.47 -12.54
CA PRO A 71 -3.78 4.37 -11.18
C PRO A 71 -3.86 2.93 -10.67
N LEU A 72 -2.74 2.45 -10.11
CA LEU A 72 -2.63 1.11 -9.53
C LEU A 72 -3.51 0.94 -8.28
N ILE A 73 -3.91 2.06 -7.67
CA ILE A 73 -4.81 2.12 -6.52
C ILE A 73 -5.91 3.16 -6.75
N ARG A 74 -7.05 2.98 -6.08
CA ARG A 74 -8.19 3.90 -6.08
C ARG A 74 -8.36 4.65 -4.77
N GLY A 75 -7.67 4.22 -3.72
CA GLY A 75 -7.74 4.81 -2.39
C GLY A 75 -6.77 4.14 -1.44
N TYR A 76 -6.59 4.74 -0.27
CA TYR A 76 -5.75 4.17 0.78
C TYR A 76 -6.22 4.60 2.17
N THR A 77 -5.81 3.85 3.19
CA THR A 77 -5.94 4.19 4.60
C THR A 77 -4.63 3.82 5.28
N ILE A 78 -4.08 4.72 6.09
CA ILE A 78 -2.89 4.46 6.92
C ILE A 78 -3.33 4.59 8.37
N ASP A 79 -3.20 3.51 9.11
CA ASP A 79 -3.37 3.47 10.55
C ASP A 79 -1.97 3.27 11.17
N HIS A 80 -1.59 4.17 12.07
CA HIS A 80 -0.33 4.06 12.79
C HIS A 80 -0.62 4.02 14.28
N HIS A 81 -0.33 2.89 14.91
CA HIS A 81 -0.38 2.75 16.37
C HIS A 81 1.05 2.75 16.91
N TRP A 82 1.29 3.65 17.87
CA TRP A 82 2.51 3.71 18.69
C TRP A 82 2.38 2.82 19.92
#